data_AF-A0A6L6CAE9-F1
#
_entry.id   AF-A0A6L6CAE9-F1
#
_cell.length_a   1.000
_cell.length_b   1.000
_cell.length_c   1.000
_cell.angle_alpha   90.00
_cell.angle_beta   90.00
_cell.angle_gamma   90.00
#
_symmetry.space_group_name_H-M   'P 1'
#
loop_
_entity.id
_entity.type
_entity.pdbx_description
1 polymer ?
#
loop_
_entity_poly.entity_id
_entity_poly.type
_entity_poly.pdbx_seq_one_letter_code
_entity_poly.pdbx_strand_id
1 'polypeptide(L)'
;MEKLTPASQDSNTNWINNYRMGGYLLFACGLINLRYQWGESDVAMRSAIIFIPGALIIGATFIPAALKVLARREVQFLLTAAGLALVAFAVTN
;
A
#
# COMPACT_ATOMS: atom_id res chain seq x y z
N MET A 1 36.25 0.36 20.10
CA MET A 1 34.96 0.81 19.54
C MET A 1 34.29 -0.39 18.93
N GLU A 2 33.40 -1.03 19.67
CA GLU A 2 32.58 -2.12 19.15
C GLU A 2 31.62 -1.53 18.11
N LYS A 3 31.70 -1.99 16.86
CA LYS A 3 30.77 -1.57 15.80
C LYS A 3 29.39 -2.07 16.20
N LEU A 4 28.51 -1.15 16.60
CA LEU A 4 27.08 -1.42 16.80
C LEU A 4 26.53 -2.00 15.49
N THR A 5 26.27 -3.29 15.49
CA THR A 5 25.56 -3.98 14.43
C THR A 5 24.10 -3.49 14.44
N PRO A 6 23.49 -3.13 13.30
CA PRO A 6 22.13 -2.60 13.23
C PRO A 6 21.04 -3.67 13.46
N ALA A 7 21.37 -4.77 14.14
CA ALA A 7 20.48 -5.91 14.34
C ALA A 7 19.40 -5.69 15.42
N SER A 8 19.29 -4.47 15.96
CA SER A 8 18.31 -4.10 16.99
C SER A 8 17.23 -3.12 16.52
N GLN A 9 17.09 -2.85 15.22
CA GLN A 9 15.90 -2.16 14.69
C GLN A 9 14.69 -3.10 14.63
N ASP A 10 14.09 -3.30 15.81
CA ASP A 10 12.69 -3.58 16.13
C ASP A 10 11.89 -4.47 15.16
N SER A 11 11.68 -5.73 15.57
CA SER A 11 10.58 -6.59 15.11
C SER A 11 9.21 -5.90 15.20
N ASN A 12 9.08 -4.85 16.04
CA ASN A 12 7.91 -3.99 16.19
C ASN A 12 7.57 -3.12 14.97
N THR A 13 8.47 -2.91 14.01
CA THR A 13 8.20 -2.02 12.84
C THR A 13 7.89 -2.77 11.56
N ASN A 14 8.09 -4.09 11.52
CA ASN A 14 7.92 -4.93 10.33
C ASN A 14 6.53 -4.76 9.68
N TRP A 15 5.48 -4.62 10.49
CA TRP A 15 4.11 -4.45 9.98
C TRP A 15 3.89 -3.09 9.30
N ILE A 16 4.57 -2.01 9.72
CA ILE A 16 4.51 -0.70 9.04
C ILE A 16 5.15 -0.81 7.65
N ASN A 17 6.28 -1.52 7.56
CA ASN A 17 6.93 -1.76 6.28
C ASN A 17 6.05 -2.61 5.36
N ASN A 18 5.30 -3.59 5.86
CA ASN A 18 4.33 -4.33 5.06
C ASN A 18 3.25 -3.42 4.45
N TYR A 19 2.72 -2.47 5.24
CA TYR A 19 1.78 -1.47 4.72
C TYR A 19 2.41 -0.59 3.64
N ARG A 20 3.65 -0.15 3.83
CA ARG A 20 4.35 0.65 2.81
C ARG A 20 4.54 -0.15 1.53
N MET A 21 5.00 -1.40 1.63
CA MET A 21 5.19 -2.28 0.47
C MET A 21 3.87 -2.57 -0.26
N GLY A 22 2.80 -2.87 0.47
CA GLY A 22 1.47 -3.02 -0.12
C GLY A 22 0.94 -1.73 -0.76
N GLY A 23 1.18 -0.59 -0.11
CA GLY A 23 0.84 0.72 -0.65
C GLY A 23 1.61 1.05 -1.94
N TYR A 24 2.92 0.78 -1.97
CA TYR A 24 3.74 0.93 -3.18
C TYR A 24 3.28 0.02 -4.31
N LEU A 25 2.90 -1.22 -4.01
CA LEU A 25 2.34 -2.14 -4.99
C LEU A 25 1.09 -1.57 -5.65
N LEU A 26 0.10 -1.12 -4.85
CA LEU A 26 -1.14 -0.54 -5.37
C LEU A 26 -0.88 0.77 -6.13
N PHE A 27 -0.04 1.64 -5.57
CA PHE A 27 0.32 2.91 -6.20
C PHE A 27 0.96 2.69 -7.57
N ALA A 28 1.98 1.81 -7.65
CA ALA A 28 2.65 1.48 -8.89
C ALA A 28 1.72 0.79 -9.88
N CYS A 29 0.93 -0.19 -9.43
CA CYS A 29 0.02 -0.95 -10.29
C CYS A 29 -1.04 -0.03 -10.94
N GLY A 30 -1.66 0.87 -10.17
CA GLY A 30 -2.63 1.80 -10.73
C GLY A 30 -2.01 2.78 -11.74
N LEU A 31 -0.80 3.29 -11.48
CA LEU A 31 -0.10 4.17 -12.43
C LEU A 31 0.36 3.43 -13.69
N ILE A 32 0.80 2.18 -13.56
CA ILE A 32 1.14 1.31 -14.68
C ILE A 32 -0.11 1.04 -15.53
N ASN A 33 -1.23 0.67 -14.91
CA ASN A 33 -2.50 0.47 -15.63
C ASN A 33 -2.91 1.73 -16.39
N LEU A 34 -2.80 2.90 -15.76
CA LEU A 34 -3.15 4.17 -16.39
C LEU A 34 -2.34 4.38 -17.67
N ARG A 35 -1.02 4.18 -17.59
CA ARG A 35 -0.13 4.37 -18.72
C ARG A 35 -0.31 3.29 -19.80
N TYR A 36 -0.55 2.05 -19.39
CA TYR A 36 -0.61 0.90 -20.28
C TYR A 36 -1.93 0.84 -21.07
N GLN A 37 -3.05 1.11 -20.42
CA GLN A 37 -4.40 1.10 -21.01
C GLN A 37 -4.82 2.50 -21.52
N TRP A 38 -3.85 3.38 -21.81
CA TRP A 38 -4.12 4.75 -22.19
C TRP A 38 -4.92 4.81 -23.51
N GLY A 39 -6.07 5.48 -23.50
CA GLY A 39 -7.00 5.55 -24.64
C GLY A 39 -8.22 4.65 -24.51
N GLU A 40 -8.23 3.70 -23.55
CA GLU A 40 -9.43 2.96 -23.17
C GLU A 40 -10.41 3.85 -22.39
N SER A 41 -11.71 3.61 -22.56
CA SER A 41 -12.75 4.32 -21.82
C SER A 41 -12.61 4.08 -20.32
N ASP A 42 -12.78 5.13 -19.52
CA ASP A 42 -12.75 5.09 -18.05
C ASP A 42 -11.44 4.61 -17.41
N VAL A 43 -10.35 4.48 -18.18
CA VAL A 43 -9.04 4.04 -17.65
C VAL A 43 -8.57 4.92 -16.49
N ALA A 44 -8.77 6.24 -16.58
CA ALA A 44 -8.41 7.17 -15.53
C ALA A 44 -9.11 6.82 -14.20
N MET A 45 -10.40 6.48 -14.25
CA MET A 45 -11.17 6.10 -13.07
C MET A 45 -10.74 4.73 -12.54
N ARG A 46 -10.61 3.73 -13.41
CA ARG A 46 -10.18 2.37 -13.03
C ARG A 46 -8.81 2.38 -12.36
N SER A 47 -7.86 3.12 -12.94
CA SER A 47 -6.53 3.30 -12.39
C SER A 47 -6.53 4.08 -11.07
N ALA A 48 -7.33 5.14 -10.97
CA ALA A 48 -7.44 5.96 -9.75
C ALA A 48 -7.96 5.16 -8.56
N ILE A 49 -8.93 4.25 -8.78
CA ILE A 49 -9.43 3.33 -7.74
C ILE A 49 -8.31 2.46 -7.16
N ILE A 50 -7.20 2.27 -7.87
CA ILE A 50 -6.06 1.47 -7.41
C ILE A 50 -4.96 2.36 -6.82
N PHE A 51 -4.48 3.37 -7.56
CA PHE A 51 -3.32 4.14 -7.09
C PHE A 51 -3.67 5.11 -5.95
N ILE A 52 -4.90 5.63 -5.86
CA ILE A 52 -5.29 6.53 -4.78
C ILE A 52 -5.25 5.81 -3.42
N PRO A 53 -5.90 4.63 -3.24
CA PRO A 53 -5.73 3.86 -2.00
C PRO A 53 -4.28 3.52 -1.68
N GLY A 54 -3.46 3.17 -2.69
CA GLY A 54 -2.03 2.95 -2.51
C GLY A 54 -1.30 4.16 -1.91
N ALA A 55 -1.53 5.35 -2.49
CA ALA A 55 -0.98 6.61 -1.98
C ALA A 55 -1.47 6.94 -0.55
N LEU A 56 -2.76 6.71 -0.27
CA LEU A 56 -3.33 6.95 1.06
C LEU A 56 -2.71 6.03 2.12
N ILE A 57 -2.51 4.74 1.82
CA ILE A 57 -1.84 3.80 2.73
C ILE A 57 -0.41 4.26 3.02
N ILE A 58 0.35 4.63 1.99
CA ILE A 58 1.72 5.15 2.15
C ILE A 58 1.70 6.38 3.05
N GLY A 59 0.87 7.38 2.74
CA GLY A 59 0.75 8.61 3.50
C GLY A 59 0.35 8.37 4.97
N ALA A 60 -0.58 7.45 5.21
CA ALA A 60 -1.02 7.07 6.55
C ALA A 60 0.13 6.51 7.40
N THR A 61 1.13 5.84 6.80
CA THR A 61 2.28 5.30 7.55
C THR A 61 3.22 6.37 8.12
N PHE A 62 3.04 7.64 7.76
CA PHE A 62 3.82 8.77 8.29
C PHE A 62 3.05 9.58 9.35
N ILE A 63 1.78 9.27 9.61
CA ILE A 63 0.93 10.01 10.54
C ILE A 63 0.77 9.19 11.82
N PRO A 64 1.26 9.64 13.00
CA PRO A 64 1.19 8.88 14.25
C PRO A 64 -0.23 8.49 14.67
N ALA A 65 -1.21 9.37 14.43
CA ALA A 65 -2.62 9.08 14.70
C ALA A 65 -3.17 7.94 13.83
N ALA A 66 -2.77 7.91 12.54
CA ALA A 66 -3.17 6.84 11.63
C ALA A 66 -2.49 5.51 11.97
N LEU A 67 -1.23 5.53 12.40
CA LEU A 67 -0.53 4.32 12.85
C LEU A 67 -1.25 3.60 14.00
N LYS A 68 -1.88 4.34 14.93
CA LYS A 68 -2.71 3.75 15.99
C LYS A 68 -3.92 2.98 15.44
N VAL A 69 -4.46 3.40 14.31
CA VAL A 69 -5.55 2.72 13.61
C VAL A 69 -5.03 1.54 12.82
N LEU A 70 -3.96 1.72 12.05
CA LEU A 70 -3.34 0.66 11.22
C LEU A 70 -2.76 -0.48 12.07
N ALA A 71 -2.43 -0.24 13.33
CA ALA A 71 -1.96 -1.27 14.27
C ALA A 71 -3.06 -2.24 14.73
N ARG A 72 -4.35 -1.89 14.53
CA ARG A 72 -5.47 -2.76 14.91
C ARG A 72 -5.52 -3.98 14.00
N ARG A 73 -5.72 -5.16 14.58
CA ARG A 73 -5.67 -6.44 13.85
C ARG A 73 -6.81 -6.54 12.82
N GLU A 74 -7.98 -6.02 13.15
CA GLU A 74 -9.13 -5.95 12.26
C GLU A 74 -8.83 -5.08 11.04
N VAL A 75 -8.17 -3.94 11.27
CA VAL A 75 -7.76 -3.02 10.21
C VAL A 75 -6.70 -3.64 9.30
N GLN A 76 -5.71 -4.33 9.88
CA GLN A 76 -4.71 -5.09 9.11
C GLN A 76 -5.36 -6.13 8.20
N PHE A 77 -6.30 -6.91 8.74
CA PHE A 77 -7.00 -7.92 7.96
C PHE A 77 -7.84 -7.29 6.83
N LEU A 78 -8.64 -6.27 7.15
CA LEU A 78 -9.50 -5.59 6.17
C LEU A 78 -8.70 -4.91 5.06
N LEU A 79 -7.62 -4.19 5.41
CA LEU A 79 -6.77 -3.53 4.42
C LEU A 79 -5.99 -4.52 3.57
N THR A 80 -5.57 -5.66 4.14
CA THR A 80 -4.93 -6.73 3.36
C THR A 80 -5.92 -7.34 2.38
N ALA A 81 -7.13 -7.69 2.83
CA ALA A 81 -8.17 -8.24 1.97
C ALA A 81 -8.59 -7.27 0.86
N ALA A 82 -8.81 -6.00 1.20
CA ALA A 82 -9.12 -4.95 0.24
C ALA A 82 -7.96 -4.73 -0.76
N GLY A 83 -6.72 -4.72 -0.28
CA GLY A 83 -5.54 -4.59 -1.13
C GLY A 83 -5.42 -5.74 -2.14
N LEU A 84 -5.65 -6.99 -1.71
CA LEU A 84 -5.67 -8.15 -2.61
C LEU A 84 -6.81 -8.06 -3.63
N ALA A 85 -7.99 -7.62 -3.22
CA ALA A 85 -9.12 -7.41 -4.13
C ALA A 85 -8.81 -6.33 -5.19
N LEU A 86 -8.16 -5.23 -4.81
CA LEU A 86 -7.75 -4.18 -5.74
C LEU A 86 -6.67 -4.67 -6.72
N VAL A 87 -5.72 -5.49 -6.26
CA VAL A 87 -4.73 -6.12 -7.17
C VAL A 87 -5.42 -7.05 -8.15
N ALA A 88 -6.35 -7.90 -7.70
CA ALA A 88 -7.12 -8.78 -8.58
C ALA A 88 -7.94 -7.98 -9.61
N PHE A 89 -8.59 -6.90 -9.18
CA PHE A 89 -9.30 -5.97 -10.05
C PHE A 89 -8.36 -5.36 -11.11
N ALA A 90 -7.18 -4.89 -10.69
CA ALA A 90 -6.18 -4.28 -11.58
C ALA A 90 -5.66 -5.23 -12.67
N VAL A 91 -5.57 -6.52 -12.38
CA VAL A 91 -5.09 -7.53 -13.34
C VAL A 91 -6.20 -7.97 -14.30
N THR A 92 -7.47 -7.82 -13.93
CA THR A 92 -8.62 -8.32 -14.70
C THR A 92 -9.33 -7.24 -15.54
N ASN A 93 -9.03 -5.96 -15.34
CA ASN A 93 -9.74 -4.82 -15.93
C ASN A 93 -8.80 -3.81 -16.57
#